data_AF-A0A8H4V3M3-F1
#
_entry.id   AF-A0A8H4V3M3-F1
#
_cell.length_a   1.000
_cell.length_b   1.000
_cell.length_c   1.000
_cell.angle_alpha   90.00
_cell.angle_beta   90.00
_cell.angle_gamma   90.00
#
_symmetry.space_group_name_H-M   'P 1'
#
loop_
_entity.id
_entity.type
_entity.pdbx_description
1 polymer ?
#
loop_
_entity_poly.entity_id
_entity_poly.type
_entity_poly.pdbx_seq_one_letter_code
_entity_poly.pdbx_strand_id
1 'polypeptide(L)'
;MQNIDAQQQPRAIPAFFEDYELVQRGLLRPSLVSKLLFTYHQNKHPTFPLVHTSLFTPENMEKLQKSDYFLLTAILTIASRDDPQQTLTHRYCWDHTQRLLIDVLLAHPWTQTPRTVEGLLLLAEWLPHIQIQETSSDSPKSLFSEDRTAWSLVGLAVRQGYLQRLDQGAFRNGDKSESKEQSEQNRLIWAYIFMADRQISVRLGQSFWSRGPSLNANFTAKDYPSLQPLPDSDSEDYASILQASMELIQILHNAHAVLYSSKDRTMAMVLEGNYARYLDDFRTSATTWHSAWNSIAVSTKTKTTLMIMLF
;
A
#
# COMPACT_ATOMS: atom_id res chain seq x y z
N MET A 1 9.26 -40.07 51.19
CA MET A 1 9.76 -38.68 51.24
C MET A 1 11.06 -38.63 50.46
N GLN A 2 11.01 -38.23 49.20
CA GLN A 2 12.19 -38.01 48.36
C GLN A 2 11.99 -36.73 47.55
N ASN A 3 12.93 -35.82 47.80
CA ASN A 3 13.30 -34.54 47.21
C ASN A 3 12.42 -33.87 46.15
N ILE A 4 12.02 -32.67 46.57
CA ILE A 4 11.66 -31.48 45.82
C ILE A 4 12.92 -30.94 45.12
N ASP A 5 12.74 -30.42 43.90
CA ASP A 5 13.44 -29.29 43.26
C ASP A 5 13.72 -29.56 41.78
N ALA A 6 12.63 -29.64 41.01
CA ALA A 6 12.69 -29.35 39.58
C ALA A 6 12.91 -27.83 39.43
N GLN A 7 14.17 -27.43 39.24
CA GLN A 7 14.52 -26.10 38.78
C GLN A 7 13.83 -25.84 37.44
N GLN A 8 12.69 -25.16 37.48
CA GLN A 8 12.12 -24.50 36.32
C GLN A 8 13.08 -23.36 35.95
N GLN A 9 13.98 -23.64 35.00
CA GLN A 9 14.68 -22.60 34.28
C GLN A 9 13.62 -21.64 33.70
N PRO A 10 13.75 -20.32 33.92
CA PRO A 10 12.86 -19.37 33.28
C PRO A 10 13.05 -19.52 31.77
N ARG A 11 11.96 -19.86 31.05
CA ARG A 11 11.93 -19.82 29.58
C ARG A 11 12.50 -18.46 29.16
N ALA A 12 13.63 -18.47 28.46
CA ALA A 12 14.17 -17.28 27.82
C ALA A 12 13.06 -16.67 26.95
N ILE A 13 12.73 -15.41 27.20
CA ILE A 13 11.83 -14.65 26.35
C ILE A 13 12.51 -14.60 24.98
N PRO A 14 11.85 -14.97 23.87
CA PRO A 14 12.49 -14.94 22.57
C PRO A 14 12.98 -13.52 22.27
N ALA A 15 14.21 -13.43 21.78
CA ALA A 15 14.91 -12.21 21.44
C ALA A 15 14.40 -11.63 20.11
N PHE A 16 13.21 -11.02 20.12
CA PHE A 16 12.65 -10.42 18.91
C PHE A 16 13.34 -9.10 18.56
N PHE A 17 13.65 -8.90 17.28
CA PHE A 17 14.14 -7.64 16.69
C PHE A 17 15.52 -7.16 17.19
N GLU A 18 16.40 -8.03 17.69
CA GLU A 18 17.72 -7.63 18.20
C GLU A 18 18.59 -6.94 17.15
N ASP A 19 18.43 -7.26 15.87
CA ASP A 19 19.19 -6.67 14.77
C ASP A 19 18.58 -5.36 14.23
N TYR A 20 17.40 -4.95 14.72
CA TYR A 20 16.71 -3.76 14.26
C TYR A 20 17.23 -2.49 14.95
N GLU A 21 17.68 -1.50 14.16
CA GLU A 21 18.43 -0.32 14.67
C GLU A 21 17.70 0.42 15.81
N LEU A 22 16.39 0.64 15.69
CA LEU A 22 15.63 1.37 16.72
C LEU A 22 15.54 0.60 18.06
N VAL A 23 15.59 -0.73 18.00
CA VAL A 23 15.63 -1.59 19.19
C VAL A 23 17.04 -1.64 19.76
N GLN A 24 18.06 -1.79 18.92
CA GLN A 24 19.48 -1.76 19.34
C GLN A 24 19.86 -0.47 20.07
N ARG A 25 19.34 0.66 19.58
CA ARG A 25 19.57 1.98 20.17
C ARG A 25 18.74 2.24 21.43
N GLY A 26 17.88 1.30 21.83
CA GLY A 26 16.98 1.43 22.98
C GLY A 26 15.86 2.47 22.80
N LEU A 27 15.62 2.93 21.56
CA LEU A 27 14.56 3.89 21.25
C LEU A 27 13.19 3.23 21.25
N LEU A 28 13.12 1.96 20.84
CA LEU A 28 11.91 1.14 20.88
C LEU A 28 12.14 -0.13 21.69
N ARG A 29 11.11 -0.55 22.43
CA ARG A 29 11.07 -1.86 23.08
C ARG A 29 10.50 -2.90 22.10
N PRO A 30 11.00 -4.15 22.06
CA PRO A 30 10.44 -5.21 21.22
C PRO A 30 8.92 -5.39 21.40
N SER A 31 8.42 -5.31 22.63
CA SER A 31 6.98 -5.39 22.93
C SER A 31 6.17 -4.25 22.32
N LEU A 32 6.74 -3.06 22.20
CA LEU A 32 6.11 -1.93 21.54
C LEU A 32 6.05 -2.15 20.02
N VAL A 33 7.10 -2.72 19.43
CA VAL A 33 7.12 -3.09 18.00
C VAL A 33 6.00 -4.08 17.70
N SER A 34 5.87 -5.16 18.47
CA SER A 34 4.77 -6.13 18.31
C SER A 34 3.39 -5.49 18.49
N LYS A 35 3.23 -4.60 19.48
CA LYS A 35 1.97 -3.86 19.70
C LYS A 35 1.59 -2.99 18.50
N LEU A 36 2.55 -2.27 17.92
CA LEU A 36 2.32 -1.40 16.77
C LEU A 36 2.02 -2.21 15.50
N LEU A 37 2.70 -3.33 15.28
CA LEU A 37 2.41 -4.26 14.19
C LEU A 37 0.97 -4.79 14.29
N PHE A 38 0.55 -5.20 15.49
CA PHE A 38 -0.84 -5.62 15.73
C PHE A 38 -1.83 -4.47 15.47
N THR A 39 -1.51 -3.26 15.94
CA THR A 39 -2.34 -2.07 15.73
C THR A 39 -2.51 -1.74 14.24
N TYR A 40 -1.44 -1.85 13.45
CA TYR A 40 -1.49 -1.68 12.00
C TYR A 40 -2.37 -2.74 11.33
N HIS A 41 -2.15 -4.01 11.66
CA HIS A 41 -2.89 -5.14 11.09
C HIS A 41 -4.40 -5.01 11.35
N GLN A 42 -4.80 -4.54 12.54
CA GLN A 42 -6.22 -4.38 12.86
C GLN A 42 -6.86 -3.14 12.21
N ASN A 43 -6.15 -2.01 12.16
CA ASN A 43 -6.77 -0.73 11.84
C ASN A 43 -6.56 -0.24 10.42
N LYS A 44 -5.41 -0.59 9.81
CA LYS A 44 -4.94 -0.03 8.53
C LYS A 44 -4.92 -1.08 7.42
N HIS A 45 -4.48 -2.30 7.72
CA HIS A 45 -4.42 -3.39 6.74
C HIS A 45 -5.76 -3.67 6.05
N PRO A 46 -6.93 -3.65 6.72
CA PRO A 46 -8.22 -3.88 6.04
C PRO A 46 -8.56 -2.87 4.93
N THR A 47 -8.03 -1.64 5.04
CA THR A 47 -8.27 -0.59 4.04
C THR A 47 -7.25 -0.58 2.90
N PHE A 48 -6.06 -1.16 3.12
CA PHE A 48 -5.01 -1.25 2.10
C PHE A 48 -4.22 -2.56 2.31
N PRO A 49 -4.82 -3.72 1.97
CA PRO A 49 -4.23 -5.03 2.19
C PRO A 49 -3.15 -5.32 1.13
N LEU A 50 -2.00 -4.65 1.26
CA LEU A 50 -0.83 -4.83 0.41
C LEU A 50 0.18 -5.81 1.03
N VAL A 51 0.39 -5.68 2.34
CA VAL A 51 1.36 -6.50 3.09
C VAL A 51 0.79 -7.88 3.34
N HIS A 52 1.53 -8.92 2.96
CA HIS A 52 1.10 -10.29 3.19
C HIS A 52 0.92 -10.59 4.69
N THR A 53 -0.19 -11.23 5.06
CA THR A 53 -0.58 -11.47 6.46
C THR A 53 0.47 -12.30 7.22
N SER A 54 1.27 -13.10 6.51
CA SER A 54 2.37 -13.87 7.10
C SER A 54 3.42 -12.99 7.78
N LEU A 55 3.57 -11.70 7.44
CA LEU A 55 4.47 -10.78 8.14
C LEU A 55 4.08 -10.60 9.61
N PHE A 56 2.78 -10.73 9.93
CA PHE A 56 2.26 -10.50 11.27
C PHE A 56 2.26 -11.76 12.15
N THR A 57 2.78 -12.89 11.66
CA THR A 57 2.92 -14.10 12.48
C THR A 57 4.20 -14.05 13.31
N PRO A 58 4.18 -14.52 14.58
CA PRO A 58 5.37 -14.51 15.43
C PRO A 58 6.59 -15.19 14.79
N GLU A 59 6.37 -16.32 14.09
CA GLU A 59 7.42 -17.10 13.43
C GLU A 59 8.16 -16.31 12.33
N ASN A 60 7.48 -15.42 11.62
CA ASN A 60 8.08 -14.61 10.57
C ASN A 60 8.66 -13.29 11.12
N MET A 61 8.12 -12.79 12.23
CA MET A 61 8.73 -11.67 12.96
C MET A 61 10.15 -12.00 13.46
N GLU A 62 10.40 -13.26 13.84
CA GLU A 62 11.74 -13.74 14.23
C GLU A 62 12.73 -13.81 13.05
N LYS A 63 12.21 -13.93 11.83
CA LYS A 63 13.02 -14.14 10.61
C LYS A 63 13.24 -12.85 9.81
N LEU A 64 12.83 -11.70 10.33
CA LEU A 64 12.98 -10.43 9.62
C LEU A 64 14.45 -10.13 9.34
N GLN A 65 14.76 -9.88 8.08
CA GLN A 65 16.09 -9.55 7.62
C GLN A 65 16.24 -8.05 7.43
N LYS A 66 17.47 -7.58 7.22
CA LYS A 66 17.77 -6.18 6.92
C LYS A 66 16.94 -5.62 5.77
N SER A 67 16.67 -6.44 4.75
CA SER A 67 15.82 -6.08 3.60
C SER A 67 14.37 -5.74 3.96
N ASP A 68 13.89 -6.17 5.14
CA ASP A 68 12.53 -5.93 5.62
C ASP A 68 12.41 -4.67 6.48
N TYR A 69 13.54 -4.11 6.93
CA TYR A 69 13.53 -3.03 7.92
C TYR A 69 12.90 -1.74 7.39
N PHE A 70 12.97 -1.49 6.09
CA PHE A 70 12.27 -0.35 5.50
C PHE A 70 10.75 -0.49 5.63
N LEU A 71 10.20 -1.63 5.21
CA LEU A 71 8.77 -1.93 5.33
C LEU A 71 8.33 -1.94 6.81
N LEU A 72 9.09 -2.61 7.68
CA LEU A 72 8.82 -2.63 9.11
C LEU A 72 8.74 -1.20 9.66
N THR A 73 9.73 -0.37 9.38
CA THR A 73 9.76 1.01 9.88
C THR A 73 8.59 1.82 9.32
N ALA A 74 8.24 1.67 8.04
CA ALA A 74 7.07 2.31 7.46
C ALA A 74 5.78 1.94 8.20
N ILE A 75 5.56 0.64 8.46
CA ILE A 75 4.42 0.15 9.24
C ILE A 75 4.39 0.75 10.64
N LEU A 76 5.52 0.78 11.35
CA LEU A 76 5.61 1.35 12.71
C LEU A 76 5.31 2.85 12.71
N THR A 77 5.80 3.58 11.71
CA THR A 77 5.51 5.01 11.53
C THR A 77 4.02 5.24 11.32
N ILE A 78 3.37 4.43 10.47
CA ILE A 78 1.93 4.53 10.20
C ILE A 78 1.10 4.11 11.42
N ALA A 79 1.50 3.08 12.15
CA ALA A 79 0.78 2.60 13.34
C ALA A 79 0.81 3.60 14.49
N SER A 80 1.92 4.32 14.65
CA SER A 80 2.12 5.29 15.75
C SER A 80 1.56 6.67 15.47
N ARG A 81 1.11 6.96 14.24
CA ARG A 81 0.79 8.32 13.77
C ARG A 81 -0.42 8.97 14.46
N ASP A 82 -1.41 8.17 14.85
CA ASP A 82 -2.74 8.66 15.27
C ASP A 82 -2.94 8.60 16.80
N ASP A 83 -2.01 7.97 17.54
CA ASP A 83 -2.06 7.86 18.99
C ASP A 83 -1.23 8.96 19.65
N PRO A 84 -1.83 9.93 20.37
CA PRO A 84 -1.10 10.98 21.07
C PRO A 84 -0.04 10.45 22.04
N GLN A 85 -0.26 9.28 22.65
CA GLN A 85 0.70 8.65 23.56
C GLN A 85 1.95 8.14 22.83
N GLN A 86 1.87 7.94 21.51
CA GLN A 86 2.97 7.44 20.67
C GLN A 86 3.69 8.56 19.91
N THR A 87 3.48 9.84 20.25
CA THR A 87 4.11 10.97 19.54
C THR A 87 5.64 10.85 19.45
N LEU A 88 6.29 10.45 20.53
CA LEU A 88 7.75 10.27 20.56
C LEU A 88 8.19 9.07 19.71
N THR A 89 7.48 7.95 19.83
CA THR A 89 7.65 6.74 19.02
C THR A 89 7.54 7.07 17.53
N HIS A 90 6.49 7.80 17.15
CA HIS A 90 6.25 8.23 15.78
C HIS A 90 7.41 9.06 15.24
N ARG A 91 7.92 10.01 16.03
CA ARG A 91 9.09 10.81 15.67
C ARG A 91 10.33 9.94 15.41
N TYR A 92 10.65 9.01 16.31
CA TYR A 92 11.78 8.10 16.11
C TYR A 92 11.64 7.22 14.87
N CYS A 93 10.44 6.68 14.64
CA CYS A 93 10.16 5.88 13.46
C CYS A 93 10.28 6.72 12.18
N TRP A 94 9.73 7.94 12.17
CA TRP A 94 9.79 8.83 11.02
C TRP A 94 11.21 9.29 10.70
N ASP A 95 11.98 9.74 11.69
CA ASP A 95 13.39 10.14 11.53
C ASP A 95 14.23 8.96 10.99
N HIS A 96 13.88 7.72 11.34
CA HIS A 96 14.51 6.53 10.79
C HIS A 96 14.03 6.22 9.38
N THR A 97 12.73 6.30 9.10
CA THR A 97 12.17 6.16 7.75
C THR A 97 12.85 7.11 6.76
N GLN A 98 13.04 8.38 7.13
CA GLN A 98 13.72 9.37 6.28
C GLN A 98 15.16 8.97 5.96
N ARG A 99 15.89 8.41 6.92
CA ARG A 99 17.25 7.89 6.69
C ARG A 99 17.24 6.69 5.74
N LEU A 100 16.34 5.73 5.96
CA LEU A 100 16.22 4.57 5.07
C LEU A 100 15.74 4.96 3.67
N LEU A 101 14.91 6.00 3.52
CA LEU A 101 14.48 6.54 2.22
C LEU A 101 15.67 7.02 1.38
N ILE A 102 16.71 7.58 2.01
CA ILE A 102 17.95 7.95 1.30
C ILE A 102 18.59 6.69 0.72
N ASP A 103 18.66 5.59 1.49
CA ASP A 103 19.23 4.34 1.00
C ASP A 103 18.44 3.74 -0.17
N VAL A 104 17.11 3.82 -0.10
CA VAL A 104 16.20 3.41 -1.19
C VAL A 104 16.38 4.28 -2.43
N LEU A 105 16.50 5.60 -2.24
CA LEU A 105 16.72 6.56 -3.32
C LEU A 105 18.06 6.33 -4.03
N LEU A 106 19.10 6.01 -3.28
CA LEU A 106 20.43 5.68 -3.78
C LEU A 106 20.53 4.23 -4.30
N ALA A 107 19.43 3.49 -4.31
CA ALA A 107 19.33 2.12 -4.81
C ALA A 107 20.37 1.17 -4.17
N HIS A 108 20.58 1.28 -2.85
CA HIS A 108 21.46 0.35 -2.15
C HIS A 108 20.98 -1.10 -2.34
N PRO A 109 21.88 -2.09 -2.53
CA PRO A 109 21.50 -3.46 -2.89
C PRO A 109 20.47 -4.12 -1.96
N TRP A 110 20.54 -3.83 -0.66
CA TRP A 110 19.64 -4.41 0.34
C TRP A 110 18.19 -3.86 0.26
N THR A 111 17.99 -2.73 -0.44
CA THR A 111 16.69 -2.09 -0.69
C THR A 111 16.03 -2.56 -1.99
N GLN A 112 16.72 -3.38 -2.77
CA GLN A 112 16.25 -3.84 -4.09
C GLN A 112 15.34 -5.07 -3.92
N THR A 113 14.28 -4.91 -3.14
CA THR A 113 13.33 -5.98 -2.81
C THR A 113 11.88 -5.53 -3.05
N PRO A 114 10.95 -6.47 -3.34
CA PRO A 114 9.55 -6.12 -3.53
C PRO A 114 8.96 -5.49 -2.27
N ARG A 115 9.43 -5.91 -1.09
CA ARG A 115 9.04 -5.32 0.20
C ARG A 115 9.40 -3.85 0.37
N THR A 116 10.47 -3.41 -0.29
CA THR A 116 10.81 -1.98 -0.29
C THR A 116 9.75 -1.18 -1.06
N VAL A 117 9.25 -1.73 -2.17
CA VAL A 117 8.14 -1.12 -2.93
C VAL A 117 6.87 -1.09 -2.10
N GLU A 118 6.58 -2.15 -1.32
CA GLU A 118 5.46 -2.14 -0.38
C GLU A 118 5.56 -0.97 0.60
N GLY A 119 6.72 -0.79 1.23
CA GLY A 119 6.96 0.31 2.17
C GLY A 119 6.75 1.68 1.54
N LEU A 120 7.17 1.88 0.28
CA LEU A 120 6.98 3.14 -0.45
C LEU A 120 5.49 3.43 -0.70
N LEU A 121 4.73 2.42 -1.12
CA LEU A 121 3.29 2.54 -1.37
C LEU A 121 2.51 2.81 -0.08
N LEU A 122 2.85 2.11 1.01
CA LEU A 122 2.23 2.34 2.32
C LEU A 122 2.47 3.77 2.82
N LEU A 123 3.70 4.27 2.70
CA LEU A 123 4.03 5.64 3.10
C LEU A 123 3.34 6.68 2.21
N ALA A 124 3.16 6.39 0.93
CA ALA A 124 2.45 7.28 0.01
C ALA A 124 0.95 7.38 0.33
N GLU A 125 0.33 6.28 0.74
CA GLU A 125 -1.08 6.24 1.16
C GLU A 125 -1.28 6.94 2.52
N TRP A 126 -0.38 6.67 3.47
CA TRP A 126 -0.46 7.21 4.82
C TRP A 126 0.78 8.01 5.17
N LEU A 127 0.92 9.17 4.53
CA LEU A 127 2.00 10.10 4.83
C LEU A 127 2.06 10.39 6.33
N PRO A 128 3.21 10.17 6.97
CA PRO A 128 3.39 10.48 8.38
C PRO A 128 3.03 11.94 8.64
N HIS A 129 2.50 12.24 9.82
CA HIS A 129 2.27 13.63 10.19
C HIS A 129 3.64 14.29 10.18
N ILE A 130 3.94 15.00 9.09
CA ILE A 130 5.07 15.92 9.03
C ILE A 130 4.81 16.81 10.22
N GLN A 131 5.61 16.69 11.28
CA GLN A 131 5.56 17.68 12.34
C GLN A 131 5.90 18.97 11.62
N ILE A 132 4.87 19.79 11.37
CA ILE A 132 4.97 21.13 10.82
C ILE A 132 5.64 21.97 11.91
N GLN A 133 6.92 21.69 12.14
CA GLN A 133 7.84 22.40 13.00
C GLN A 133 9.04 22.69 12.11
N GLU A 134 8.83 23.62 11.18
CA GLU A 134 9.78 24.39 10.36
C GLU A 134 8.97 24.86 9.15
N THR A 135 8.51 26.11 9.03
CA THR A 135 9.12 27.37 9.43
C THR A 135 8.02 28.40 9.66
N SER A 136 8.32 29.39 10.50
CA SER A 136 7.74 30.72 10.49
C SER A 136 7.83 31.33 9.08
N SER A 137 6.89 30.98 8.21
CA SER A 137 6.62 31.70 6.97
C SER A 137 5.11 31.74 6.76
N ASP A 138 4.60 32.93 6.48
CA ASP A 138 3.21 33.24 6.10
C ASP A 138 2.80 32.61 4.76
N SER A 139 3.29 31.41 4.43
CA SER A 139 2.86 30.69 3.25
C SER A 139 1.59 29.90 3.57
N PRO A 140 0.48 30.09 2.82
CA PRO A 140 -0.70 29.27 3.01
C PRO A 140 -0.28 27.81 2.81
N LYS A 141 -0.61 26.94 3.77
CA LYS A 141 -0.41 25.49 3.66
C LYS A 141 -0.84 25.07 2.26
N SER A 142 0.11 24.76 1.39
CA SER A 142 -0.25 24.46 0.01
C SER A 142 -1.02 23.14 0.07
N LEU A 143 -2.29 23.16 -0.37
CA LEU A 143 -3.19 22.00 -0.39
C LEU A 143 -2.51 20.74 -1.00
N PHE A 144 -1.47 20.94 -1.81
CA PHE A 144 -0.74 19.91 -2.54
C PHE A 144 0.61 19.49 -1.93
N SER A 145 1.02 19.95 -0.74
CA SER A 145 2.35 19.60 -0.21
C SER A 145 2.47 18.12 0.15
N GLU A 146 1.40 17.55 0.71
CA GLU A 146 1.29 16.12 0.98
C GLU A 146 1.24 15.34 -0.34
N ASP A 147 0.40 15.78 -1.28
CA ASP A 147 0.32 15.15 -2.60
C ASP A 147 1.66 15.15 -3.35
N ARG A 148 2.51 16.18 -3.22
CA ARG A 148 3.87 16.17 -3.80
C ARG A 148 4.77 15.10 -3.19
N THR A 149 4.66 14.89 -1.88
CA THR A 149 5.43 13.83 -1.19
C THR A 149 4.94 12.46 -1.63
N ALA A 150 3.62 12.23 -1.63
CA ALA A 150 3.02 11.00 -2.14
C ALA A 150 3.40 10.75 -3.61
N TRP A 151 3.36 11.77 -4.47
CA TRP A 151 3.81 11.72 -5.86
C TRP A 151 5.25 11.24 -6.01
N SER A 152 6.15 11.80 -5.20
CA SER A 152 7.55 11.42 -5.20
C SER A 152 7.74 9.96 -4.77
N LEU A 153 7.06 9.52 -3.70
CA LEU A 153 7.13 8.15 -3.20
C LEU A 153 6.57 7.15 -4.21
N VAL A 154 5.41 7.44 -4.80
CA VAL A 154 4.80 6.61 -5.86
C VAL A 154 5.70 6.56 -7.08
N GLY A 155 6.26 7.68 -7.52
CA GLY A 155 7.21 7.71 -8.63
C GLY A 155 8.47 6.90 -8.36
N LEU A 156 8.93 6.83 -7.11
CA LEU A 156 10.04 5.95 -6.72
C LEU A 156 9.60 4.48 -6.73
N ALA A 157 8.40 4.17 -6.22
CA ALA A 157 7.82 2.82 -6.25
C ALA A 157 7.66 2.30 -7.69
N VAL A 158 7.20 3.13 -8.63
CA VAL A 158 7.10 2.79 -10.06
C VAL A 158 8.46 2.41 -10.63
N ARG A 159 9.50 3.23 -10.38
CA ARG A 159 10.86 2.96 -10.90
C ARG A 159 11.45 1.70 -10.31
N GLN A 160 11.30 1.49 -8.99
CA GLN A 160 11.77 0.29 -8.30
C GLN A 160 11.00 -0.96 -8.78
N GLY A 161 9.70 -0.86 -9.01
CA GLY A 161 8.88 -1.95 -9.54
C GLY A 161 9.34 -2.40 -10.93
N TYR A 162 9.65 -1.45 -11.83
CA TYR A 162 10.23 -1.77 -13.13
C TYR A 162 11.64 -2.36 -13.02
N LEU A 163 12.50 -1.81 -12.16
CA LEU A 163 13.86 -2.30 -11.96
C LEU A 163 13.87 -3.77 -11.50
N GLN A 164 12.91 -4.15 -10.67
CA GLN A 164 12.72 -5.50 -10.16
C GLN A 164 11.80 -6.37 -11.03
N ARG A 165 11.34 -5.86 -12.19
CA ARG A 165 10.46 -6.55 -13.13
C ARG A 165 9.12 -7.02 -12.54
N LEU A 166 8.58 -6.30 -11.56
CA LEU A 166 7.28 -6.61 -10.96
C LEU A 166 6.13 -6.50 -11.98
N ASP A 167 6.33 -5.72 -13.04
CA ASP A 167 5.40 -5.62 -14.17
C ASP A 167 5.20 -6.95 -14.90
N GLN A 168 6.14 -7.89 -14.79
CA GLN A 168 5.97 -9.25 -15.31
C GLN A 168 4.93 -10.06 -14.53
N GLY A 169 4.64 -9.69 -13.28
CA GLY A 169 3.55 -10.25 -12.49
C GLY A 169 2.17 -10.02 -13.12
N ALA A 170 2.06 -9.07 -14.07
CA ALA A 170 0.86 -8.86 -14.88
C ALA A 170 0.55 -9.98 -15.88
N PHE A 171 1.45 -10.96 -16.05
CA PHE A 171 1.24 -12.12 -16.89
C PHE A 171 1.06 -13.37 -16.02
N ARG A 172 -0.01 -14.16 -16.27
CA ARG A 172 -0.24 -15.44 -15.56
C ARG A 172 0.84 -16.49 -15.84
N ASN A 173 1.56 -16.34 -16.95
CA ASN A 173 2.70 -17.18 -17.32
C ASN A 173 3.98 -16.58 -16.70
N GLY A 174 4.06 -16.64 -15.36
CA GLY A 174 5.25 -16.23 -14.64
C GLY A 174 6.47 -17.11 -14.94
N ASP A 175 7.63 -16.67 -14.47
CA ASP A 175 8.85 -17.46 -14.54
C ASP A 175 8.65 -18.79 -13.78
N LYS A 176 8.96 -19.93 -14.42
CA LYS A 176 8.76 -21.27 -13.83
C LYS A 176 9.60 -21.50 -12.57
N SER A 177 10.61 -20.66 -12.34
CA SER A 177 11.48 -20.71 -11.18
C SER A 177 10.88 -20.07 -9.92
N GLU A 178 9.85 -19.24 -10.05
CA GLU A 178 9.26 -18.48 -8.94
C GLU A 178 8.16 -19.29 -8.21
N SER A 179 8.09 -19.16 -6.88
CA SER A 179 7.00 -19.76 -6.12
C SER A 179 5.66 -19.08 -6.45
N LYS A 180 4.55 -19.81 -6.32
CA LYS A 180 3.22 -19.23 -6.58
C LYS A 180 2.92 -18.03 -5.69
N GLU A 181 3.31 -18.10 -4.42
CA GLU A 181 3.16 -17.02 -3.43
C GLU A 181 3.95 -15.77 -3.83
N GLN A 182 5.20 -15.93 -4.26
CA GLN A 182 6.01 -14.80 -4.69
C GLN A 182 5.47 -14.16 -5.98
N SER A 183 5.02 -14.98 -6.93
CA SER A 183 4.42 -14.49 -8.18
C SER A 183 3.11 -13.73 -7.93
N GLU A 184 2.29 -14.22 -7.01
CA GLU A 184 1.10 -13.52 -6.53
C GLU A 184 1.48 -12.19 -5.86
N GLN A 185 2.45 -12.19 -4.94
CA GLN A 185 2.86 -10.97 -4.24
C GLN A 185 3.39 -9.90 -5.20
N ASN A 186 4.20 -10.29 -6.20
CA ASN A 186 4.69 -9.37 -7.22
C ASN A 186 3.53 -8.78 -8.03
N ARG A 187 2.54 -9.59 -8.39
CA ARG A 187 1.32 -9.14 -9.07
C ARG A 187 0.52 -8.17 -8.21
N LEU A 188 0.39 -8.47 -6.92
CA LEU A 188 -0.32 -7.63 -5.96
C LEU A 188 0.36 -6.27 -5.84
N ILE A 189 1.68 -6.25 -5.64
CA ILE A 189 2.47 -5.02 -5.57
C ILE A 189 2.32 -4.21 -6.87
N TRP A 190 2.37 -4.87 -8.03
CA TRP A 190 2.17 -4.19 -9.31
C TRP A 190 0.77 -3.58 -9.47
N ALA A 191 -0.28 -4.28 -9.00
CA ALA A 191 -1.64 -3.75 -8.99
C ALA A 191 -1.74 -2.48 -8.12
N TYR A 192 -1.11 -2.47 -6.94
CA TYR A 192 -1.08 -1.28 -6.09
C TYR A 192 -0.21 -0.15 -6.65
N ILE A 193 0.92 -0.44 -7.32
CA ILE A 193 1.67 0.58 -8.09
C ILE A 193 0.74 1.25 -9.09
N PHE A 194 0.03 0.45 -9.88
CA PHE A 194 -0.90 0.94 -10.89
C PHE A 194 -1.98 1.83 -10.28
N MET A 195 -2.64 1.38 -9.21
CA MET A 195 -3.69 2.14 -8.55
C MET A 195 -3.16 3.46 -7.99
N ALA A 196 -2.06 3.40 -7.23
CA ALA A 196 -1.48 4.57 -6.58
C ALA A 196 -1.04 5.63 -7.61
N ASP A 197 -0.31 5.22 -8.66
CA ASP A 197 0.17 6.11 -9.73
C ASP A 197 -0.97 6.85 -10.44
N ARG A 198 -2.09 6.16 -10.70
CA ARG A 198 -3.27 6.79 -11.30
C ARG A 198 -3.98 7.75 -10.37
N GLN A 199 -4.18 7.36 -9.12
CA GLN A 199 -4.85 8.19 -8.13
C GLN A 199 -4.08 9.50 -7.90
N ILE A 200 -2.77 9.43 -7.65
CA ILE A 200 -1.98 10.65 -7.39
C ILE A 200 -1.81 11.52 -8.65
N SER A 201 -1.70 10.90 -9.83
CA SER A 201 -1.60 11.63 -11.11
C SER A 201 -2.83 12.50 -11.35
N VAL A 202 -4.02 11.93 -11.14
CA VAL A 202 -5.28 12.66 -11.29
C VAL A 202 -5.37 13.80 -10.28
N ARG A 203 -5.03 13.56 -9.00
CA ARG A 203 -5.07 14.61 -7.96
C ARG A 203 -4.15 15.80 -8.26
N LEU A 204 -2.98 15.55 -8.83
CA LEU A 204 -2.00 16.60 -9.16
C LEU A 204 -2.14 17.16 -10.59
N GLY A 205 -3.05 16.63 -11.40
CA GLY A 205 -3.14 16.95 -12.83
C GLY A 205 -1.86 16.62 -13.60
N GLN A 206 -1.13 15.57 -13.19
CA GLN A 206 0.11 15.13 -13.80
C GLN A 206 -0.10 13.88 -14.66
N SER A 207 0.89 13.58 -15.51
CA SER A 207 0.91 12.35 -16.31
C SER A 207 1.43 11.17 -15.49
N PHE A 208 0.82 10.00 -15.65
CA PHE A 208 1.21 8.74 -15.01
C PHE A 208 2.32 8.02 -15.79
N TRP A 209 3.00 7.08 -15.13
CA TRP A 209 4.20 6.43 -15.68
C TRP A 209 4.11 4.91 -15.72
N SER A 210 3.29 4.31 -14.85
CA SER A 210 3.05 2.87 -14.83
C SER A 210 2.15 2.43 -15.98
N ARG A 211 2.53 1.33 -16.61
CA ARG A 211 1.64 0.57 -17.48
C ARG A 211 0.69 -0.23 -16.60
N GLY A 212 -0.61 -0.16 -16.89
CA GLY A 212 -1.56 -1.03 -16.21
C GLY A 212 -1.24 -2.50 -16.44
N PRO A 213 -1.79 -3.41 -15.61
CA PRO A 213 -1.85 -4.82 -15.98
C PRO A 213 -2.40 -4.89 -17.41
N SER A 214 -1.73 -5.66 -18.28
CA SER A 214 -2.03 -5.64 -19.72
C SER A 214 -3.54 -5.74 -19.96
N LEU A 215 -4.09 -5.04 -20.96
CA LEU A 215 -5.54 -5.01 -21.25
C LEU A 215 -6.18 -6.41 -21.39
N ASN A 216 -5.37 -7.46 -21.58
CA ASN A 216 -5.78 -8.86 -21.69
C ASN A 216 -5.70 -9.66 -20.39
N ALA A 217 -5.15 -9.08 -19.30
CA ALA A 217 -4.92 -9.81 -18.06
C ALA A 217 -6.22 -10.13 -17.31
N ASN A 218 -7.24 -9.26 -17.39
CA ASN A 218 -8.55 -9.39 -16.74
C ASN A 218 -8.43 -10.06 -15.36
N PHE A 219 -7.63 -9.45 -14.49
CA PHE A 219 -7.39 -9.99 -13.15
C PHE A 219 -8.68 -9.95 -12.34
N THR A 220 -8.92 -11.05 -11.65
CA THR A 220 -10.10 -11.25 -10.80
C THR A 220 -9.67 -11.54 -9.38
N ALA A 221 -10.61 -11.57 -8.44
CA ALA A 221 -10.37 -11.98 -7.05
C ALA A 221 -9.69 -13.38 -6.94
N LYS A 222 -9.84 -14.24 -7.96
CA LYS A 222 -9.19 -15.57 -7.99
C LYS A 222 -7.68 -15.50 -8.21
N ASP A 223 -7.18 -14.39 -8.71
CA ASP A 223 -5.76 -14.17 -8.98
C ASP A 223 -4.98 -13.74 -7.73
N TYR A 224 -5.66 -13.53 -6.59
CA TYR A 224 -5.10 -13.08 -5.31
C TYR A 224 -5.58 -13.96 -4.13
N PRO A 225 -5.25 -15.27 -4.10
CA PRO A 225 -5.71 -16.17 -3.04
C PRO A 225 -5.29 -15.77 -1.62
N SER A 226 -4.17 -15.07 -1.42
CA SER A 226 -3.74 -14.54 -0.12
C SER A 226 -4.69 -13.49 0.47
N LEU A 227 -5.50 -12.86 -0.38
CA LEU A 227 -6.50 -11.85 -0.02
C LEU A 227 -7.92 -12.41 0.08
N GLN A 228 -8.10 -13.71 -0.15
CA GLN A 228 -9.40 -14.36 0.02
C GLN A 228 -9.71 -14.58 1.51
N PRO A 229 -11.00 -14.60 1.89
CA PRO A 229 -11.38 -14.81 3.27
C PRO A 229 -10.97 -16.22 3.71
N LEU A 230 -10.30 -16.32 4.85
CA LEU A 230 -9.99 -17.61 5.47
C LEU A 230 -11.25 -18.17 6.16
N PRO A 231 -11.53 -19.49 6.06
CA PRO A 231 -12.74 -20.10 6.62
C PRO A 231 -12.96 -19.89 8.12
N ASP A 232 -11.89 -19.73 8.89
CA ASP A 232 -11.89 -19.62 10.35
C ASP A 232 -11.47 -18.23 10.86
N SER A 233 -11.45 -17.21 9.99
CA SER A 233 -11.03 -15.86 10.32
C SER A 233 -12.11 -14.84 9.98
N ASP A 234 -12.23 -13.77 10.77
CA ASP A 234 -13.03 -12.57 10.44
C ASP A 234 -12.44 -11.77 9.26
N SER A 235 -11.53 -12.36 8.46
CA SER A 235 -10.93 -11.76 7.29
C SER A 235 -11.96 -11.56 6.19
N GLU A 236 -12.03 -10.34 5.66
CA GLU A 236 -12.94 -9.99 4.57
C GLU A 236 -12.42 -10.47 3.22
N ASP A 237 -13.28 -10.42 2.19
CA ASP A 237 -12.88 -10.66 0.80
C ASP A 237 -12.15 -9.45 0.21
N TYR A 238 -10.90 -9.27 0.64
CA TYR A 238 -10.01 -8.22 0.16
C TYR A 238 -9.68 -8.38 -1.32
N ALA A 239 -9.69 -9.61 -1.85
CA ALA A 239 -9.45 -9.88 -3.26
C ALA A 239 -10.53 -9.26 -4.15
N SER A 240 -11.80 -9.38 -3.76
CA SER A 240 -12.92 -8.74 -4.45
C SER A 240 -12.88 -7.21 -4.33
N ILE A 241 -12.47 -6.67 -3.16
CA ILE A 241 -12.29 -5.22 -2.98
C ILE A 241 -11.20 -4.69 -3.91
N LEU A 242 -10.08 -5.39 -4.03
CA LEU A 242 -8.98 -5.03 -4.93
C LEU A 242 -9.46 -5.03 -6.38
N GLN A 243 -10.17 -6.08 -6.81
CA GLN A 243 -10.73 -6.15 -8.16
C GLN A 243 -11.68 -4.97 -8.42
N ALA A 244 -12.62 -4.71 -7.52
CA ALA A 244 -13.56 -3.60 -7.64
C ALA A 244 -12.84 -2.24 -7.72
N SER A 245 -11.81 -2.04 -6.91
CA SER A 245 -11.00 -0.81 -6.89
C SER A 245 -10.25 -0.61 -8.20
N MET A 246 -9.62 -1.66 -8.73
CA MET A 246 -8.93 -1.62 -10.01
C MET A 246 -9.88 -1.28 -11.16
N GLU A 247 -11.06 -1.92 -11.22
CA GLU A 247 -12.07 -1.65 -12.23
C GLU A 247 -12.57 -0.20 -12.17
N LEU A 248 -12.84 0.32 -10.96
CA LEU A 248 -13.28 1.70 -10.77
C LEU A 248 -12.21 2.70 -11.21
N ILE A 249 -10.96 2.50 -10.76
CA ILE A 249 -9.82 3.35 -11.13
C ILE A 249 -9.64 3.35 -12.65
N GLN A 250 -9.82 2.21 -13.31
CA GLN A 250 -9.73 2.12 -14.77
C GLN A 250 -10.85 2.90 -15.47
N ILE A 251 -12.10 2.84 -14.97
CA ILE A 251 -13.22 3.64 -15.49
C ILE A 251 -12.93 5.13 -15.34
N LEU A 252 -12.59 5.58 -14.14
CA LEU A 252 -12.30 6.99 -13.84
C LEU A 252 -11.12 7.50 -14.67
N HIS A 253 -10.09 6.67 -14.81
CA HIS A 253 -8.93 6.98 -15.63
C HIS A 253 -9.31 7.14 -17.11
N ASN A 254 -10.07 6.19 -17.67
CA ASN A 254 -10.49 6.27 -19.07
C ASN A 254 -11.38 7.49 -19.32
N ALA A 255 -12.27 7.81 -18.37
CA ALA A 255 -13.08 9.03 -18.42
C ALA A 255 -12.20 10.27 -18.47
N HIS A 256 -11.19 10.36 -17.59
CA HIS A 256 -10.25 11.47 -17.59
C HIS A 256 -9.43 11.56 -18.89
N ALA A 257 -8.89 10.45 -19.38
CA ALA A 257 -8.07 10.41 -20.58
C ALA A 257 -8.85 10.72 -21.87
N VAL A 258 -10.13 10.39 -21.93
CA VAL A 258 -11.00 10.72 -23.07
C VAL A 258 -11.52 12.15 -22.92
N LEU A 259 -12.29 12.41 -21.86
CA LEU A 259 -13.06 13.65 -21.68
C LEU A 259 -12.20 14.87 -21.35
N TYR A 260 -11.08 14.68 -20.66
CA TYR A 260 -10.27 15.76 -20.06
C TYR A 260 -8.79 15.71 -20.44
N SER A 261 -8.46 15.13 -21.60
CA SER A 261 -7.07 15.03 -22.06
C SER A 261 -6.41 16.39 -22.37
N SER A 262 -7.14 17.33 -22.96
CA SER A 262 -6.73 18.71 -23.13
C SER A 262 -7.93 19.60 -23.40
N LYS A 263 -7.82 20.90 -23.11
CA LYS A 263 -8.91 21.86 -23.36
C LYS A 263 -9.37 21.84 -24.82
N ASP A 264 -8.42 21.78 -25.76
CA ASP A 264 -8.73 21.79 -27.20
C ASP A 264 -9.43 20.50 -27.64
N ARG A 265 -8.99 19.35 -27.13
CA ARG A 265 -9.62 18.06 -27.44
C ARG A 265 -11.01 17.95 -26.85
N THR A 266 -11.19 18.42 -25.62
CA THR A 266 -12.51 18.50 -24.98
C THR A 266 -13.45 19.40 -25.79
N MET A 267 -12.98 20.58 -26.20
CA MET A 267 -13.77 21.51 -27.02
C MET A 267 -14.16 20.91 -28.38
N ALA A 268 -13.21 20.26 -29.07
CA ALA A 268 -13.48 19.58 -30.34
C ALA A 268 -14.59 18.52 -30.19
N MET A 269 -14.51 17.66 -29.17
CA MET A 269 -15.55 16.66 -28.90
C MET A 269 -16.92 17.28 -28.60
N VAL A 270 -16.97 18.44 -27.95
CA VAL A 270 -18.23 19.16 -27.69
C VAL A 270 -18.82 19.68 -29.00
N LEU A 271 -17.99 20.30 -29.85
CA LEU A 271 -18.43 20.84 -31.15
C LEU A 271 -18.89 19.75 -32.12
N GLU A 272 -18.25 18.58 -32.09
CA GLU A 272 -18.61 17.41 -32.89
C GLU A 272 -19.79 16.61 -32.32
N GLY A 273 -20.25 16.92 -31.11
CA GLY A 273 -21.32 16.18 -30.41
C GLY A 273 -20.87 14.85 -29.78
N ASN A 274 -19.59 14.49 -29.91
CA ASN A 274 -19.02 13.25 -29.36
C ASN A 274 -18.91 13.27 -27.82
N TYR A 275 -18.85 14.46 -27.21
CA TYR A 275 -18.68 14.59 -25.76
C TYR A 275 -19.82 13.94 -24.96
N ALA A 276 -21.08 14.21 -25.33
CA ALA A 276 -22.24 13.67 -24.64
C ALA A 276 -22.30 12.14 -24.73
N ARG A 277 -21.93 11.58 -25.89
CA ARG A 277 -21.86 10.13 -26.11
C ARG A 277 -20.84 9.47 -25.18
N TYR A 278 -19.62 9.97 -25.12
CA TYR A 278 -18.60 9.42 -24.23
C TYR A 278 -19.00 9.56 -22.75
N LEU A 279 -19.63 10.68 -22.38
CA LEU A 279 -20.13 10.87 -21.02
C LEU A 279 -21.20 9.82 -20.66
N ASP A 280 -22.14 9.54 -21.56
CA ASP A 280 -23.16 8.49 -21.36
C ASP A 280 -22.55 7.08 -21.30
N ASP A 281 -21.52 6.79 -22.12
CA ASP A 281 -20.78 5.53 -22.08
C ASP A 281 -20.09 5.33 -20.71
N PHE A 282 -19.43 6.37 -20.18
CA PHE A 282 -18.80 6.31 -18.85
C PHE A 282 -19.81 6.24 -17.71
N ARG A 283 -20.95 6.95 -17.82
CA ARG A 283 -22.06 6.85 -16.86
C ARG A 283 -22.61 5.42 -16.81
N THR A 284 -22.79 4.81 -17.97
CA THR A 284 -23.24 3.41 -18.08
C THR A 284 -22.22 2.48 -17.44
N SER A 285 -20.94 2.64 -17.73
CA SER A 285 -19.85 1.85 -17.15
C SER A 285 -19.81 1.94 -15.62
N ALA A 286 -19.92 3.16 -15.07
CA ALA A 286 -19.98 3.39 -13.63
C ALA A 286 -21.24 2.79 -12.97
N THR A 287 -22.39 2.83 -13.66
CA THR A 287 -23.65 2.23 -13.19
C THR A 287 -23.56 0.70 -13.18
N THR A 288 -22.95 0.10 -14.20
CA THR A 288 -22.68 -1.34 -14.27
C THR A 288 -21.73 -1.77 -13.15
N TRP A 289 -20.63 -1.04 -12.95
CA TRP A 289 -19.71 -1.27 -11.85
C TRP A 289 -20.42 -1.19 -10.49
N HIS A 290 -21.19 -0.13 -10.25
CA HIS A 290 -21.93 0.02 -8.99
C HIS A 290 -22.92 -1.12 -8.77
N SER A 291 -23.62 -1.55 -9.82
CA SER A 291 -24.57 -2.68 -9.74
C SER A 291 -23.87 -4.00 -9.42
N ALA A 292 -22.66 -4.22 -9.94
CA ALA A 292 -21.86 -5.41 -9.66
C ALA A 292 -21.30 -5.44 -8.23
N TRP A 293 -20.85 -4.29 -7.72
CA TRP A 293 -20.08 -4.22 -6.48
C TRP A 293 -20.85 -3.67 -5.27
N ASN A 294 -22.04 -3.09 -5.44
CA ASN A 294 -22.83 -2.57 -4.31
C ASN A 294 -23.24 -3.66 -3.32
N SER A 295 -23.47 -4.91 -3.77
CA SER A 295 -23.85 -6.01 -2.88
C SER A 295 -22.67 -6.85 -2.38
N ILE A 296 -21.44 -6.32 -2.45
CA ILE A 296 -20.25 -7.04 -1.96
C ILE A 296 -20.36 -7.33 -0.45
N ALA A 297 -20.06 -8.57 -0.05
CA ALA A 297 -20.21 -9.06 1.32
C ALA A 297 -19.00 -8.71 2.20
N VAL A 298 -18.82 -7.41 2.48
CA VAL A 298 -17.77 -6.87 3.36
C VAL A 298 -18.37 -5.88 4.35
N SER A 299 -17.61 -5.53 5.38
CA SER A 299 -18.03 -4.58 6.41
C SER A 299 -18.41 -3.24 5.83
N THR A 300 -19.29 -2.54 6.54
CA THR A 300 -19.75 -1.20 6.15
C THR A 300 -18.58 -0.23 6.01
N LYS A 301 -17.54 -0.34 6.86
CA LYS A 301 -16.35 0.52 6.78
C LYS A 301 -15.65 0.35 5.43
N THR A 302 -15.30 -0.88 5.07
CA THR A 302 -14.56 -1.17 3.84
C THR A 302 -15.39 -0.87 2.59
N LYS A 303 -16.69 -1.19 2.62
CA LYS A 303 -17.63 -0.82 1.55
C LYS A 303 -17.71 0.70 1.37
N THR A 304 -17.77 1.47 2.47
CA THR A 304 -17.85 2.93 2.40
C THR A 304 -16.58 3.51 1.78
N THR A 305 -15.40 3.02 2.17
CA THR A 305 -14.12 3.44 1.57
C THR A 305 -14.10 3.24 0.05
N LEU A 306 -14.58 2.09 -0.42
CA LEU A 306 -14.68 1.81 -1.87
C LEU A 306 -15.66 2.76 -2.57
N MET A 307 -16.81 3.02 -1.96
CA MET A 307 -17.86 3.86 -2.56
C MET A 307 -17.53 5.36 -2.56
N ILE A 308 -16.73 5.84 -1.60
CA ILE A 308 -16.26 7.23 -1.58
C ILE A 308 -15.41 7.54 -2.82
N MET A 309 -14.68 6.56 -3.39
CA MET A 309 -13.90 6.78 -4.61
C MET A 309 -14.74 7.12 -5.85
N LEU A 310 -16.07 6.95 -5.79
CA LEU A 310 -16.99 7.28 -6.88
C LEU A 310 -17.46 8.74 -6.85
N PHE A 311 -17.25 9.45 -5.73
CA PHE A 311 -17.63 10.85 -5.51
C PHE A 311 -16.43 11.80 -5.62
#